data_AF-A0A6C2D3Q7-F1
#
_entry.id   AF-A0A6C2D3Q7-F1
#
_cell.length_a   1.000
_cell.length_b   1.000
_cell.length_c   1.000
_cell.angle_alpha   90.00
_cell.angle_beta   90.00
_cell.angle_gamma   90.00
#
_symmetry.space_group_name_H-M   'P 1'
#
loop_
_entity.id
_entity.type
_entity.pdbx_description
1 polymer ?
#
loop_
_entity_poly.entity_id
_entity_poly.type
_entity_poly.pdbx_seq_one_letter_code
_entity_poly.pdbx_strand_id
1 'polypeptide(L)'
;MSATIDIPYGKTGQPPRSRMSYGNSVDSKVAELLRLKISKRPLNAPLFELSDSCAARQTGILDGHMGVNSASIYLMKTIGKLFLGFHLNPYRFRYSVGTEAYRETGNPYITARVLRHSDIQNVIVYINEIVLAQAHDRVAAEVFKDISEVIGAGVKAKTFSGVVITKQVFKKGDLSTVRAREELGNFDPIGGCAGGIRCAQGVPVACYCCLKFRPIKEADHHGMLKATLANYFLFFEKDEKIASSLIPPILGMAQVCYLITTS
;
A
#
# COMPACT_ATOMS: atom_id res chain seq x y z
N MET A 1 -16.16 -18.91 6.38
CA MET A 1 -16.66 -18.21 7.58
C MET A 1 -15.52 -17.38 8.16
N SER A 2 -15.64 -16.05 8.22
CA SER A 2 -14.60 -15.24 8.87
C SER A 2 -14.65 -15.49 10.37
N ALA A 3 -13.48 -15.58 11.00
CA ALA A 3 -13.36 -15.70 12.45
C ALA A 3 -12.81 -14.38 12.99
N THR A 4 -13.39 -13.91 14.08
CA THR A 4 -12.97 -12.68 14.75
C THR A 4 -12.44 -13.01 16.15
N ILE A 5 -11.36 -12.32 16.54
CA ILE A 5 -10.87 -12.34 17.91
C ILE A 5 -11.07 -10.96 18.52
N ASP A 6 -11.82 -10.92 19.62
CA ASP A 6 -11.92 -9.74 20.46
C ASP A 6 -10.77 -9.70 21.46
N ILE A 7 -10.10 -8.56 21.51
CA ILE A 7 -9.01 -8.28 22.44
C ILE A 7 -9.48 -7.15 23.35
N PRO A 8 -10.09 -7.47 24.51
CA PRO A 8 -10.52 -6.45 25.46
C PRO A 8 -9.28 -5.74 26.05
N TYR A 9 -9.34 -4.42 26.14
CA TYR A 9 -8.28 -3.61 26.77
C TYR A 9 -8.83 -2.88 27.99
N GLY A 10 -8.13 -2.97 29.12
CA GLY A 10 -8.49 -2.32 30.37
C GLY A 10 -7.25 -2.11 31.24
N LYS A 11 -7.32 -1.13 32.16
CA LYS A 11 -6.32 -1.01 33.22
C LYS A 11 -6.62 -2.05 34.30
N THR A 12 -5.59 -2.58 34.95
CA THR A 12 -5.74 -3.50 36.09
C THR A 12 -6.71 -2.93 37.12
N GLY A 13 -7.72 -3.70 37.50
CA GLY A 13 -8.77 -3.27 38.45
C GLY A 13 -9.91 -2.44 37.86
N GLN A 14 -9.93 -2.20 36.54
CA GLN A 14 -11.05 -1.57 35.84
C GLN A 14 -11.71 -2.56 34.87
N PRO A 15 -13.05 -2.51 34.69
CA PRO A 15 -13.67 -3.30 33.64
C PRO A 15 -13.05 -2.92 32.28
N PRO A 16 -12.85 -3.90 31.38
CA PRO A 16 -12.29 -3.63 30.07
C PRO A 16 -13.14 -2.56 29.38
N ARG A 17 -12.50 -1.52 28.84
CA ARG A 17 -13.21 -0.45 28.15
C ARG A 17 -13.92 -1.09 26.95
N SER A 18 -15.24 -0.99 26.90
CA SER A 18 -16.09 -1.51 25.83
C SER A 18 -15.90 -0.80 24.49
N ARG A 19 -15.00 0.17 24.40
CA ARG A 19 -14.74 0.89 23.16
C ARG A 19 -13.76 0.10 22.31
N MET A 20 -14.32 -0.53 21.28
CA MET A 20 -13.68 -1.19 20.13
C MET A 20 -13.52 -2.71 20.21
N SER A 21 -14.64 -3.43 20.20
CA SER A 21 -14.70 -4.73 19.49
C SER A 21 -14.48 -4.45 18.01
N TYR A 22 -13.21 -4.43 17.60
CA TYR A 22 -12.86 -4.66 16.21
C TYR A 22 -12.45 -6.11 16.11
N GLY A 23 -13.37 -6.94 15.63
CA GLY A 23 -13.04 -8.31 15.32
C GLY A 23 -11.88 -8.31 14.33
N ASN A 24 -10.70 -8.71 14.78
CA ASN A 24 -9.58 -8.91 13.86
C ASN A 24 -9.98 -10.10 13.01
N SER A 25 -10.15 -9.89 11.70
CA SER A 25 -10.34 -11.01 10.78
C SER A 25 -9.10 -11.87 10.86
N VAL A 26 -9.29 -13.10 11.33
CA VAL A 26 -8.21 -14.07 11.47
C VAL A 26 -8.11 -14.84 10.17
N ASP A 27 -6.88 -15.06 9.69
CA ASP A 27 -6.64 -15.98 8.59
C ASP A 27 -7.29 -17.34 8.86
N SER A 28 -7.81 -17.96 7.81
CA SER A 28 -8.55 -19.22 7.88
C SER A 28 -7.78 -20.34 8.61
N LYS A 29 -6.46 -20.46 8.38
CA LYS A 29 -5.61 -21.48 9.03
C LYS A 29 -5.39 -21.15 10.50
N VAL A 30 -5.14 -19.89 10.83
CA VAL A 30 -4.99 -19.48 12.22
C VAL A 30 -6.29 -19.70 12.98
N ALA A 31 -7.44 -19.42 12.36
CA ALA A 31 -8.76 -19.68 12.94
C ALA A 31 -8.99 -21.18 13.19
N GLU A 32 -8.58 -22.05 12.27
CA GLU A 32 -8.64 -23.50 12.44
C GLU A 32 -7.79 -23.99 13.62
N LEU A 33 -6.53 -23.53 13.69
CA LEU A 33 -5.63 -23.86 14.80
C LEU A 33 -6.18 -23.40 16.16
N LEU A 34 -6.78 -22.20 16.19
CA LEU A 34 -7.42 -21.69 17.40
C LEU A 34 -8.65 -22.51 17.79
N ARG A 35 -9.48 -22.94 16.83
CA ARG A 35 -10.62 -23.84 17.12
C ARG A 35 -10.16 -25.16 17.71
N LEU A 36 -9.10 -25.75 17.16
CA LEU A 36 -8.50 -26.98 17.70
C LEU A 36 -8.01 -26.78 19.13
N LYS A 37 -7.32 -25.66 19.42
CA LYS A 37 -6.86 -25.35 20.76
C LYS A 37 -8.03 -25.15 21.74
N ILE A 38 -9.07 -24.42 21.33
CA ILE A 38 -10.27 -24.17 22.14
C ILE A 38 -10.99 -25.48 22.45
N SER A 39 -11.13 -26.39 21.48
CA SER A 39 -11.83 -27.67 21.67
C SER A 39 -11.19 -28.58 22.71
N LYS A 40 -9.88 -28.44 22.94
CA LYS A 40 -9.10 -29.24 23.89
C LYS A 40 -8.97 -28.58 25.27
N ARG A 41 -9.55 -27.39 25.43
CA ARG A 41 -9.37 -26.56 26.62
C ARG A 41 -10.56 -26.72 27.57
N PRO A 42 -10.34 -26.78 28.90
CA PRO A 42 -11.43 -26.73 29.87
C PRO A 42 -12.22 -25.41 29.76
N LEU A 43 -13.52 -25.51 30.00
CA LEU A 43 -14.43 -24.36 30.01
C LEU A 43 -13.95 -23.36 31.09
N ASN A 44 -13.83 -22.08 30.72
CA ASN A 44 -13.31 -20.98 31.57
C ASN A 44 -11.80 -20.88 31.79
N ALA A 45 -10.98 -21.76 31.20
CA ALA A 45 -9.53 -21.57 31.24
C ALA A 45 -9.02 -20.43 30.32
N PRO A 46 -7.80 -19.91 30.49
CA PRO A 46 -7.20 -18.97 29.55
C PRO A 46 -6.93 -19.63 28.18
N LEU A 47 -7.07 -18.88 27.08
CA LEU A 47 -6.74 -19.42 25.74
C LEU A 47 -5.27 -19.88 25.65
N PHE A 48 -4.38 -19.19 26.36
CA PHE A 48 -2.97 -19.53 26.51
C PHE A 48 -2.63 -19.63 28.00
N GLU A 49 -2.39 -20.85 28.46
CA GLU A 49 -2.13 -21.19 29.86
C GLU A 49 -0.63 -21.09 30.18
N LEU A 50 -0.30 -20.80 31.44
CA LEU A 50 1.07 -20.90 31.97
C LEU A 50 1.60 -22.33 31.79
N SER A 51 2.80 -22.48 31.24
CA SER A 51 3.54 -23.74 31.33
C SER A 51 4.08 -23.91 32.75
N ASP A 52 4.01 -25.13 33.28
CA ASP A 52 4.33 -25.52 34.68
C ASP A 52 5.62 -24.94 35.28
N SER A 53 6.58 -24.50 34.45
CA SER A 53 7.87 -23.94 34.86
C SER A 53 7.91 -22.45 35.21
N CYS A 54 6.79 -21.70 35.15
CA CYS A 54 6.81 -20.24 35.31
C CYS A 54 5.67 -19.70 36.20
N ALA A 55 5.28 -20.45 37.23
CA ALA A 55 4.26 -20.08 38.20
C ALA A 55 4.70 -18.93 39.15
N ALA A 56 5.01 -17.76 38.59
CA ALA A 56 5.14 -16.53 39.37
C ALA A 56 3.77 -15.83 39.43
N ARG A 57 3.06 -16.10 40.52
CA ARG A 57 1.89 -15.38 41.09
C ARG A 57 1.28 -14.29 40.20
N GLN A 58 0.33 -14.68 39.35
CA GLN A 58 -0.75 -13.77 38.95
C GLN A 58 -1.90 -14.03 39.92
N THR A 59 -2.55 -12.97 40.42
CA THR A 59 -3.73 -13.05 41.29
C THR A 59 -4.89 -12.30 40.64
N GLY A 60 -6.10 -12.88 40.65
CA GLY A 60 -7.34 -12.27 40.15
C GLY A 60 -7.73 -12.71 38.73
N ILE A 61 -8.18 -11.78 37.88
CA ILE A 61 -8.72 -12.06 36.52
C ILE A 61 -7.71 -12.78 35.61
N LEU A 62 -6.41 -12.69 35.92
CA LEU A 62 -5.34 -13.28 35.12
C LEU A 62 -4.82 -14.61 35.69
N ASP A 63 -5.51 -15.23 36.64
CA ASP A 63 -5.09 -16.51 37.20
C ASP A 63 -4.97 -17.59 36.11
N GLY A 64 -3.80 -18.24 36.06
CA GLY A 64 -3.48 -19.25 35.04
C GLY A 64 -3.09 -18.70 33.65
N HIS A 65 -3.17 -17.39 33.41
CA HIS A 65 -2.81 -16.81 32.11
C HIS A 65 -1.29 -16.83 31.87
N MET A 66 -0.89 -17.22 30.66
CA MET A 66 0.50 -17.13 30.23
C MET A 66 1.03 -15.69 30.35
N GLY A 67 2.05 -15.49 31.18
CA GLY A 67 2.74 -14.20 31.31
C GLY A 67 3.48 -13.81 30.03
N VAL A 68 3.68 -12.51 29.82
CA VAL A 68 4.34 -11.97 28.61
C VAL A 68 5.75 -12.54 28.41
N ASN A 69 6.51 -12.70 29.49
CA ASN A 69 7.85 -13.31 29.44
C ASN A 69 7.79 -14.79 29.05
N SER A 70 6.85 -15.55 29.61
CA SER A 70 6.64 -16.96 29.27
C SER A 70 6.22 -17.13 27.81
N ALA A 71 5.35 -16.26 27.31
CA ALA A 71 4.95 -16.23 25.90
C ALA A 71 6.14 -15.93 24.98
N SER A 72 6.98 -14.95 25.33
CA SER A 72 8.20 -14.62 24.60
C SER A 72 9.18 -15.79 24.55
N ILE A 73 9.40 -16.46 25.69
CA ILE A 73 10.26 -17.66 25.77
C ILE A 73 9.68 -18.80 24.92
N TYR A 74 8.37 -19.02 24.98
CA TYR A 74 7.70 -20.06 24.19
C TYR A 74 7.86 -19.81 22.68
N LEU A 75 7.65 -18.56 22.24
CA LEU A 75 7.88 -18.12 20.85
C LEU A 75 9.34 -18.37 20.43
N MET A 76 10.31 -17.98 21.27
CA MET A 76 11.73 -18.19 21.00
C MET A 76 12.11 -19.67 20.93
N LYS A 77 11.62 -20.52 21.84
CA LYS A 77 11.91 -21.95 21.84
C LYS A 77 11.28 -22.68 20.65
N THR A 78 10.09 -22.27 20.24
CA THR A 78 9.33 -22.92 19.16
C THR A 78 9.80 -22.47 17.79
N ILE A 79 9.93 -21.16 17.58
CA ILE A 79 10.22 -20.55 16.27
C ILE A 79 11.70 -20.24 16.10
N GLY A 80 12.41 -19.87 17.17
CA GLY A 80 13.86 -19.61 17.11
C GLY A 80 14.69 -20.85 16.73
N LYS A 81 14.16 -22.07 16.94
CA LYS A 81 14.76 -23.30 16.42
C LYS A 81 14.64 -23.44 14.90
N LEU A 82 13.60 -22.85 14.30
CA LEU A 82 13.36 -22.87 12.85
C LEU A 82 14.17 -21.78 12.14
N PHE A 83 14.41 -20.65 12.80
CA PHE A 83 15.15 -19.51 12.26
C PHE A 83 16.49 -19.35 12.99
N LEU A 84 17.46 -20.20 12.62
CA LEU A 84 18.84 -20.14 13.11
C LEU A 84 19.41 -18.72 12.93
N GLY A 85 19.68 -18.04 14.05
CA GLY A 85 20.38 -16.75 14.09
C GLY A 85 19.53 -15.51 14.31
N PHE A 86 18.19 -15.61 14.38
CA PHE A 86 17.33 -14.45 14.65
C PHE A 86 16.78 -14.43 16.07
N HIS A 87 17.02 -13.34 16.79
CA HIS A 87 16.33 -13.06 18.06
C HIS A 87 14.88 -12.64 17.77
N LEU A 88 13.97 -13.61 17.80
CA LEU A 88 12.55 -13.38 17.67
C LEU A 88 11.97 -12.84 18.97
N ASN A 89 11.15 -11.81 18.88
CA ASN A 89 10.37 -11.33 20.02
C ASN A 89 9.02 -10.82 19.50
N PRO A 90 8.00 -10.68 20.38
CA PRO A 90 6.69 -10.19 19.97
C PRO A 90 6.75 -8.85 19.22
N TYR A 91 7.72 -8.00 19.54
CA TYR A 91 7.93 -6.74 18.85
C TYR A 91 8.33 -6.93 17.38
N ARG A 92 9.21 -7.89 17.04
CA ARG A 92 9.58 -8.21 15.66
C ARG A 92 8.40 -8.74 14.85
N PHE A 93 7.52 -9.55 15.44
CA PHE A 93 6.28 -9.97 14.77
C PHE A 93 5.37 -8.78 14.48
N ARG A 94 5.15 -7.91 15.48
CA ARG A 94 4.37 -6.67 15.28
C ARG A 94 5.02 -5.79 14.22
N TYR A 95 6.34 -5.70 14.20
CA TYR A 95 7.09 -4.95 13.20
C TYR A 95 6.82 -5.49 11.80
N SER A 96 6.98 -6.80 11.58
CA SER A 96 6.70 -7.43 10.29
C SER A 96 5.25 -7.23 9.85
N VAL A 97 4.28 -7.39 10.76
CA VAL A 97 2.85 -7.14 10.46
C VAL A 97 2.60 -5.67 10.11
N GLY A 98 3.20 -4.73 10.85
CA GLY A 98 3.03 -3.30 10.59
C GLY A 98 3.66 -2.86 9.27
N THR A 99 4.86 -3.37 8.99
CA THR A 99 5.56 -3.15 7.73
C THR A 99 4.77 -3.70 6.54
N GLU A 100 4.23 -4.92 6.66
CA GLU A 100 3.40 -5.51 5.60
C GLU A 100 2.10 -4.72 5.43
N ALA A 101 1.38 -4.42 6.51
CA ALA A 101 0.14 -3.66 6.44
C ALA A 101 0.33 -2.29 5.76
N TYR A 102 1.44 -1.60 6.02
CA TYR A 102 1.76 -0.37 5.32
C TYR A 102 2.12 -0.62 3.85
N ARG A 103 2.95 -1.63 3.56
CA ARG A 103 3.31 -2.02 2.19
C ARG A 103 2.09 -2.32 1.32
N GLU A 104 1.04 -2.92 1.89
CA GLU A 104 -0.18 -3.20 1.15
C GLU A 104 -1.06 -1.96 0.95
N THR A 105 -1.14 -1.10 1.97
CA THR A 105 -2.17 -0.04 2.00
C THR A 105 -1.65 1.35 1.66
N GLY A 106 -0.34 1.59 1.81
CA GLY A 106 0.26 2.92 1.78
C GLY A 106 -0.36 3.93 2.75
N ASN A 107 -1.12 3.46 3.76
CA ASN A 107 -1.95 4.33 4.58
C ASN A 107 -1.64 4.14 6.07
N PRO A 108 -1.14 5.18 6.76
CA PRO A 108 -0.78 5.07 8.17
C PRO A 108 -1.99 4.89 9.09
N TYR A 109 -3.19 5.36 8.72
CA TYR A 109 -4.41 5.16 9.51
C TYR A 109 -4.93 3.72 9.44
N ILE A 110 -4.90 3.11 8.25
CA ILE A 110 -5.26 1.70 8.10
C ILE A 110 -4.23 0.83 8.83
N THR A 111 -2.94 1.16 8.70
CA THR A 111 -1.87 0.48 9.44
C THR A 111 -2.03 0.62 10.95
N ALA A 112 -2.29 1.82 11.48
CA ALA A 112 -2.59 2.04 12.90
C ALA A 112 -3.79 1.18 13.36
N ARG A 113 -4.82 1.07 12.53
CA ARG A 113 -6.00 0.26 12.83
C ARG A 113 -5.68 -1.23 12.89
N VAL A 114 -4.89 -1.76 11.94
CA VAL A 114 -4.40 -3.15 11.95
C VAL A 114 -3.57 -3.42 13.21
N LEU A 115 -2.72 -2.47 13.60
CA LEU A 115 -1.83 -2.58 14.76
C LEU A 115 -2.50 -2.26 16.10
N ARG A 116 -3.76 -1.80 16.07
CA ARG A 116 -4.53 -1.32 17.24
C ARG A 116 -3.84 -0.18 17.97
N HIS A 117 -3.25 0.75 17.25
CA HIS A 117 -2.79 2.01 17.80
C HIS A 117 -3.98 2.98 17.96
N SER A 118 -3.93 3.80 19.02
CA SER A 118 -4.89 4.89 19.23
C SER A 118 -4.72 6.04 18.24
N ASP A 119 -3.50 6.18 17.72
CA ASP A 119 -3.04 7.25 16.85
C ASP A 119 -1.98 6.71 15.87
N ILE A 120 -1.53 7.58 14.99
CA ILE A 120 -0.55 7.23 13.94
C ILE A 120 0.90 7.51 14.35
N GLN A 121 1.16 8.11 15.52
CA GLN A 121 2.49 8.62 15.89
C GLN A 121 3.53 7.49 15.91
N ASN A 122 3.10 6.31 16.34
CA ASN A 122 3.96 5.13 16.44
C ASN A 122 3.94 4.24 15.18
N VAL A 123 3.23 4.62 14.12
CA VAL A 123 3.24 3.84 12.87
C VAL A 123 4.56 4.02 12.12
N ILE A 124 5.17 5.20 12.23
CA ILE A 124 6.41 5.56 11.52
C ILE A 124 7.56 4.60 11.79
N VAL A 125 7.58 3.93 12.95
CA VAL A 125 8.67 2.99 13.30
C VAL A 125 8.66 1.73 12.44
N TYR A 126 7.54 1.42 11.79
CA TYR A 126 7.40 0.25 10.91
C TYR A 126 7.67 0.56 9.44
N ILE A 127 7.87 1.84 9.12
CA ILE A 127 8.04 2.34 7.76
C ILE A 127 9.51 2.72 7.60
N ASN A 128 10.14 2.23 6.55
CA ASN A 128 11.43 2.71 6.07
C ASN A 128 11.29 3.17 4.61
N GLU A 129 12.34 3.76 4.04
CA GLU A 129 12.31 4.31 2.68
C GLU A 129 11.91 3.26 1.62
N ILE A 130 12.37 2.01 1.77
CA ILE A 130 12.05 0.91 0.86
C ILE A 130 10.56 0.55 0.97
N VAL A 131 10.05 0.45 2.19
CA VAL A 131 8.64 0.14 2.46
C VAL A 131 7.73 1.25 1.95
N LEU A 132 8.14 2.50 2.12
CA LEU A 132 7.43 3.67 1.62
C LEU A 132 7.33 3.62 0.08
N ALA A 133 8.45 3.43 -0.60
CA ALA A 133 8.49 3.31 -2.06
C ALA A 133 7.63 2.15 -2.57
N GLN A 134 7.76 0.96 -1.95
CA GLN A 134 6.97 -0.22 -2.32
C GLN A 134 5.47 -0.02 -2.14
N ALA A 135 5.06 0.62 -1.05
CA ALA A 135 3.66 0.92 -0.81
C ALA A 135 3.11 1.89 -1.86
N HIS A 136 3.86 2.95 -2.17
CA HIS A 136 3.46 3.93 -3.17
C HIS A 136 3.38 3.33 -4.57
N ASP A 137 4.35 2.50 -4.96
CA ASP A 137 4.35 1.81 -6.25
C ASP A 137 3.15 0.86 -6.40
N ARG A 138 2.78 0.17 -5.32
CA ARG A 138 1.63 -0.74 -5.31
C ARG A 138 0.32 0.02 -5.39
N VAL A 139 0.12 1.03 -4.53
CA VAL A 139 -1.08 1.88 -4.55
C VAL A 139 -1.20 2.58 -5.91
N ALA A 140 -0.10 3.06 -6.48
CA ALA A 140 -0.09 3.62 -7.83
C ALA A 140 -0.52 2.61 -8.89
N ALA A 141 -0.11 1.34 -8.79
CA ALA A 141 -0.54 0.30 -9.73
C ALA A 141 -2.04 -0.05 -9.58
N GLU A 142 -2.56 -0.11 -8.36
CA GLU A 142 -3.98 -0.38 -8.11
C GLU A 142 -4.86 0.79 -8.55
N VAL A 143 -4.48 2.03 -8.19
CA VAL A 143 -5.16 3.24 -8.66
C VAL A 143 -5.07 3.38 -10.18
N PHE A 144 -3.96 3.00 -10.80
CA PHE A 144 -3.85 2.95 -12.25
C PHE A 144 -4.88 1.99 -12.87
N LYS A 145 -5.04 0.80 -12.30
CA LYS A 145 -6.05 -0.17 -12.73
C LYS A 145 -7.45 0.41 -12.62
N ASP A 146 -7.79 0.99 -11.46
CA ASP A 146 -9.11 1.57 -11.20
C ASP A 146 -9.40 2.76 -12.12
N ILE A 147 -8.44 3.67 -12.32
CA ILE A 147 -8.59 4.80 -13.24
C ILE A 147 -8.77 4.30 -14.68
N SER A 148 -8.01 3.28 -15.09
CA SER A 148 -8.12 2.68 -16.42
C SER A 148 -9.49 2.02 -16.63
N GLU A 149 -10.02 1.35 -15.61
CA GLU A 149 -11.36 0.76 -15.62
C GLU A 149 -12.47 1.82 -15.66
N VAL A 150 -12.35 2.90 -14.87
CA VAL A 150 -13.34 4.00 -14.82
C VAL A 150 -13.37 4.80 -16.13
N ILE A 151 -12.20 5.09 -16.71
CA ILE A 151 -12.12 5.72 -18.03
C ILE A 151 -12.64 4.76 -19.11
N GLY A 152 -12.36 3.45 -18.96
CA GLY A 152 -12.90 2.40 -19.82
C GLY A 152 -14.42 2.25 -19.76
N ALA A 153 -15.02 2.52 -18.60
CA ALA A 153 -16.46 2.54 -18.39
C ALA A 153 -17.17 3.77 -19.01
N GLY A 154 -16.46 4.60 -19.79
CA GLY A 154 -17.09 5.62 -20.62
C GLY A 154 -17.21 7.00 -19.98
N VAL A 155 -16.56 7.25 -18.83
CA VAL A 155 -16.28 8.62 -18.42
C VAL A 155 -15.22 9.15 -19.37
N LYS A 156 -15.69 9.75 -20.47
CA LYS A 156 -14.87 10.56 -21.38
C LYS A 156 -14.34 11.74 -20.57
N ALA A 157 -13.31 11.53 -19.76
CA ALA A 157 -12.47 12.59 -19.27
C ALA A 157 -12.08 13.37 -20.53
N LYS A 158 -12.52 14.61 -20.71
CA LYS A 158 -12.16 15.43 -21.87
C LYS A 158 -10.78 16.07 -21.67
N THR A 159 -9.89 15.39 -20.95
CA THR A 159 -8.65 15.99 -20.46
C THR A 159 -7.57 15.97 -21.53
N PHE A 160 -7.47 14.87 -22.27
CA PHE A 160 -6.69 14.77 -23.49
C PHE A 160 -7.52 15.22 -24.69
N SER A 161 -6.99 16.19 -25.42
CA SER A 161 -7.58 16.76 -26.63
C SER A 161 -6.62 16.71 -27.83
N GLY A 162 -5.55 15.91 -27.73
CA GLY A 162 -4.59 15.70 -28.82
C GLY A 162 -5.06 14.62 -29.80
N VAL A 163 -4.15 14.18 -30.67
CA VAL A 163 -4.40 13.13 -31.67
C VAL A 163 -3.37 12.03 -31.52
N VAL A 164 -3.81 10.79 -31.27
CA VAL A 164 -2.94 9.61 -31.21
C VAL A 164 -2.42 9.29 -32.61
N ILE A 165 -1.12 9.09 -32.74
CA ILE A 165 -0.45 8.78 -34.01
C ILE A 165 0.31 7.45 -33.90
N THR A 166 0.59 6.80 -35.03
CA THR A 166 1.46 5.62 -35.07
C THR A 166 2.93 6.03 -35.18
N LYS A 167 3.84 5.11 -34.82
CA LYS A 167 5.29 5.29 -34.96
C LYS A 167 5.71 5.59 -36.40
N GLN A 168 4.98 5.09 -37.40
CA GLN A 168 5.22 5.39 -38.81
C GLN A 168 4.97 6.87 -39.14
N VAL A 169 3.87 7.45 -38.63
CA VAL A 169 3.54 8.87 -38.82
C VAL A 169 4.58 9.75 -38.12
N PHE A 170 4.98 9.37 -36.90
CA PHE A 170 6.02 10.09 -36.17
C PHE A 170 7.37 10.13 -36.91
N LYS A 171 7.79 9.02 -37.52
CA LYS A 171 9.05 8.93 -38.27
C LYS A 171 9.12 9.77 -39.54
N LYS A 172 7.99 10.29 -40.05
CA LYS A 172 7.98 11.19 -41.22
C LYS A 172 8.68 12.52 -40.97
N GLY A 173 8.96 12.86 -39.70
CA GLY A 173 9.88 13.94 -39.33
C GLY A 173 9.23 15.31 -39.09
N ASP A 174 7.91 15.42 -39.21
CA ASP A 174 7.21 16.71 -39.11
C ASP A 174 6.94 17.18 -37.66
N LEU A 175 7.35 16.40 -36.65
CA LEU A 175 7.05 16.66 -35.24
C LEU A 175 8.33 16.71 -34.40
N SER A 176 8.39 17.66 -33.47
CA SER A 176 9.48 17.70 -32.49
C SER A 176 9.30 16.57 -31.46
N THR A 177 10.39 15.87 -31.16
CA THR A 177 10.37 14.69 -30.27
C THR A 177 10.04 15.09 -28.84
N VAL A 178 9.07 14.42 -28.22
CA VAL A 178 8.75 14.52 -26.81
C VAL A 178 9.31 13.29 -26.08
N ARG A 179 10.22 13.51 -25.13
CA ARG A 179 10.82 12.47 -24.29
C ARG A 179 10.59 12.74 -22.82
N ALA A 180 10.66 11.67 -22.03
CA ALA A 180 10.76 11.77 -20.59
C ALA A 180 12.09 12.40 -20.17
N ARG A 181 12.06 13.13 -19.04
CA ARG A 181 13.30 13.43 -18.30
C ARG A 181 13.77 12.16 -17.61
N GLU A 182 15.09 12.02 -17.44
CA GLU A 182 15.70 10.88 -16.75
C GLU A 182 15.11 10.63 -15.35
N GLU A 183 14.72 11.70 -14.65
CA GLU A 183 14.09 11.70 -13.33
C GLU A 183 12.75 10.93 -13.27
N LEU A 184 12.04 10.81 -14.40
CA LEU A 184 10.80 10.03 -14.51
C LEU A 184 11.06 8.58 -14.96
N GLY A 185 12.28 8.29 -15.43
CA GLY A 185 12.67 7.06 -16.12
C GLY A 185 13.18 7.32 -17.54
N ASN A 186 14.03 6.44 -18.05
CA ASN A 186 14.52 6.52 -19.42
C ASN A 186 13.49 5.85 -20.36
N PHE A 187 12.55 6.64 -20.88
CA PHE A 187 11.56 6.18 -21.84
C PHE A 187 11.98 6.49 -23.27
N ASP A 188 11.68 5.57 -24.17
CA ASP A 188 11.60 5.86 -25.60
C ASP A 188 10.69 7.08 -25.86
N PRO A 189 10.82 7.76 -27.02
CA PRO A 189 9.95 8.89 -27.36
C PRO A 189 8.47 8.56 -27.13
N ILE A 190 7.85 9.29 -26.20
CA ILE A 190 6.44 9.09 -25.83
C ILE A 190 5.49 9.79 -26.81
N GLY A 191 6.00 10.70 -27.64
CA GLY A 191 5.19 11.36 -28.65
C GLY A 191 5.93 12.43 -29.44
N GLY A 192 5.17 13.16 -30.24
CA GLY A 192 5.60 14.37 -30.94
C GLY A 192 4.82 15.61 -30.54
N CYS A 193 5.41 16.79 -30.72
CA CYS A 193 4.74 18.07 -30.56
C CYS A 193 4.55 18.75 -31.93
N ALA A 194 3.31 19.15 -32.22
CA ALA A 194 2.95 19.86 -33.45
C ALA A 194 3.22 21.39 -33.37
N GLY A 195 3.75 21.88 -32.25
CA GLY A 195 3.94 23.32 -31.98
C GLY A 195 5.35 23.86 -32.19
N GLY A 196 6.31 23.04 -32.63
CA GLY A 196 7.72 23.42 -32.79
C GLY A 196 8.64 23.00 -31.63
N ILE A 197 9.88 23.52 -31.61
CA ILE A 197 11.02 22.98 -30.83
C ILE A 197 11.07 23.48 -29.37
N ARG A 198 10.55 24.68 -29.06
CA ARG A 198 10.61 25.26 -27.71
C ARG A 198 9.27 25.21 -26.99
N CYS A 199 9.19 24.41 -25.93
CA CYS A 199 8.12 24.45 -24.94
C CYS A 199 8.73 24.67 -23.56
N ALA A 200 8.20 25.62 -22.78
CA ALA A 200 8.65 25.93 -21.42
C ALA A 200 7.87 25.15 -20.34
N GLN A 201 6.96 24.25 -20.75
CA GLN A 201 6.13 23.48 -19.84
C GLN A 201 6.86 22.20 -19.39
N GLY A 202 6.43 21.59 -18.29
CA GLY A 202 7.00 20.35 -17.73
C GLY A 202 6.80 19.13 -18.63
N VAL A 203 7.53 19.08 -19.74
CA VAL A 203 7.56 17.96 -20.69
C VAL A 203 8.16 16.73 -20.01
N PRO A 204 7.57 15.52 -20.17
CA PRO A 204 6.38 15.18 -20.98
C PRO A 204 5.05 15.22 -20.22
N VAL A 205 5.07 15.38 -18.89
CA VAL A 205 3.87 15.26 -18.04
C VAL A 205 2.79 16.25 -18.48
N ALA A 206 3.14 17.52 -18.66
CA ALA A 206 2.21 18.55 -19.11
C ALA A 206 1.66 18.33 -20.53
N CYS A 207 2.33 17.52 -21.37
CA CYS A 207 1.93 17.29 -22.75
C CYS A 207 0.60 16.54 -22.85
N TYR A 208 0.24 15.72 -21.86
CA TYR A 208 -1.02 14.96 -21.87
C TYR A 208 -2.28 15.82 -21.71
N CYS A 209 -2.12 17.09 -21.31
CA CYS A 209 -3.19 18.09 -21.32
C CYS A 209 -3.09 19.05 -22.52
N CYS A 210 -2.05 18.93 -23.35
CA CYS A 210 -1.78 19.88 -24.43
C CYS A 210 -2.43 19.43 -25.75
N LEU A 211 -3.18 20.34 -26.38
CA LEU A 211 -3.83 20.15 -27.68
C LEU A 211 -2.83 19.81 -28.82
N LYS A 212 -1.59 20.28 -28.69
CA LYS A 212 -0.53 20.10 -29.70
C LYS A 212 0.19 18.76 -29.59
N PHE A 213 -0.08 18.00 -28.52
CA PHE A 213 0.58 16.73 -28.28
C PHE A 213 0.04 15.64 -29.20
N ARG A 214 0.95 14.81 -29.70
CA ARG A 214 0.70 13.66 -30.58
C ARG A 214 1.34 12.42 -29.98
N PRO A 215 0.66 11.72 -29.05
CA PRO A 215 1.19 10.50 -28.44
C PRO A 215 1.39 9.40 -29.48
N ILE A 216 2.50 8.66 -29.37
CA ILE A 216 2.81 7.54 -30.25
C ILE A 216 2.15 6.28 -29.69
N LYS A 217 1.24 5.67 -30.45
CA LYS A 217 0.46 4.49 -30.04
C LYS A 217 1.32 3.37 -29.43
N GLU A 218 2.50 3.13 -30.00
CA GLU A 218 3.42 2.07 -29.61
C GLU A 218 4.39 2.45 -28.48
N ALA A 219 4.30 3.66 -27.92
CA ALA A 219 5.15 4.08 -26.81
C ALA A 219 4.58 3.65 -25.44
N ASP A 220 5.44 3.57 -24.43
CA ASP A 220 5.08 3.13 -23.08
C ASP A 220 4.36 4.22 -22.26
N HIS A 221 3.12 4.51 -22.66
CA HIS A 221 2.23 5.44 -21.95
C HIS A 221 1.79 4.91 -20.58
N HIS A 222 1.73 3.60 -20.41
CA HIS A 222 1.36 2.95 -19.15
C HIS A 222 2.47 3.14 -18.09
N GLY A 223 3.74 2.94 -18.48
CA GLY A 223 4.89 3.21 -17.63
C GLY A 223 4.99 4.69 -17.23
N MET A 224 4.74 5.61 -18.17
CA MET A 224 4.71 7.06 -17.88
C MET A 224 3.65 7.44 -16.85
N LEU A 225 2.45 6.87 -16.98
CA LEU A 225 1.36 7.09 -16.03
C LEU A 225 1.70 6.51 -14.65
N LYS A 226 2.24 5.29 -14.60
CA LYS A 226 2.68 4.67 -13.33
C LYS A 226 3.74 5.51 -12.62
N ALA A 227 4.76 5.98 -13.35
CA ALA A 227 5.81 6.84 -12.79
C ALA A 227 5.24 8.19 -12.28
N THR A 228 4.28 8.77 -13.01
CA THR A 228 3.64 10.03 -12.60
C THR A 228 2.74 9.84 -11.37
N LEU A 229 2.04 8.71 -11.25
CA LEU A 229 1.26 8.35 -10.06
C LEU A 229 2.16 8.12 -8.84
N ALA A 230 3.29 7.42 -9.00
CA ALA A 230 4.26 7.24 -7.91
C ALA A 230 4.76 8.60 -7.38
N ASN A 231 5.08 9.54 -8.28
CA ASN A 231 5.42 10.91 -7.91
C ASN A 231 4.27 11.66 -7.23
N TYR A 232 3.02 11.50 -7.71
CA TYR A 232 1.85 12.07 -7.05
C TYR A 232 1.75 11.66 -5.58
N PHE A 233 1.88 10.36 -5.27
CA PHE A 233 1.85 9.88 -3.89
C PHE A 233 3.04 10.39 -3.07
N LEU A 234 4.23 10.46 -3.66
CA LEU A 234 5.41 11.01 -3.00
C LEU A 234 5.22 12.49 -2.60
N PHE A 235 4.58 13.28 -3.46
CA PHE A 235 4.31 14.70 -3.19
C PHE A 235 3.08 14.90 -2.31
N PHE A 236 2.11 14.00 -2.31
CA PHE A 236 0.86 14.17 -1.56
C PHE A 236 1.11 14.40 -0.06
N GLU A 237 2.10 13.73 0.52
CA GLU A 237 2.47 13.91 1.94
C GLU A 237 3.30 15.17 2.20
N LYS A 238 3.96 15.73 1.20
CA LYS A 238 4.94 16.82 1.35
C LYS A 238 4.41 18.18 0.93
N ASP A 239 3.71 18.22 -0.21
CA ASP A 239 3.16 19.43 -0.82
C ASP A 239 1.92 19.06 -1.65
N GLU A 240 0.75 19.26 -1.04
CA GLU A 240 -0.55 19.01 -1.64
C GLU A 240 -0.77 19.81 -2.94
N LYS A 241 -0.18 21.01 -3.08
CA LYS A 241 -0.33 21.83 -4.28
C LYS A 241 0.42 21.22 -5.45
N ILE A 242 1.64 20.72 -5.20
CA ILE A 242 2.43 20.01 -6.21
C ILE A 242 1.71 18.72 -6.61
N ALA A 243 1.23 17.93 -5.65
CA ALA A 243 0.47 16.72 -5.93
C ALA A 243 -0.78 17.03 -6.78
N SER A 244 -1.58 18.03 -6.39
CA SER A 244 -2.79 18.43 -7.10
C SER A 244 -2.52 18.86 -8.56
N SER A 245 -1.35 19.47 -8.82
CA SER A 245 -0.96 19.87 -10.18
C SER A 245 -0.76 18.69 -11.15
N LEU A 246 -0.53 17.48 -10.62
CA LEU A 246 -0.34 16.26 -11.42
C LEU A 246 -1.66 15.57 -11.79
N ILE A 247 -2.78 15.92 -11.15
CA ILE A 247 -4.08 15.28 -11.38
C ILE A 247 -4.54 15.41 -12.85
N PRO A 248 -4.56 16.61 -13.48
CA PRO A 248 -4.98 16.71 -14.88
C PRO A 248 -4.08 15.91 -15.84
N PRO A 249 -2.73 15.98 -15.74
CA PRO A 249 -1.85 15.10 -16.51
C PRO A 249 -2.14 13.61 -16.35
N ILE A 250 -2.37 13.13 -15.11
CA ILE A 250 -2.69 11.72 -14.82
C ILE A 250 -3.97 11.30 -15.55
N LEU A 251 -5.01 12.13 -15.52
CA LEU A 251 -6.26 11.86 -16.25
C LEU A 251 -6.05 11.86 -17.78
N GLY A 252 -5.26 12.81 -18.30
CA GLY A 252 -4.91 12.86 -19.72
C GLY A 252 -4.12 11.63 -20.19
N MET A 253 -3.14 11.19 -19.39
CA MET A 253 -2.37 9.96 -19.63
C MET A 253 -3.26 8.72 -19.65
N ALA A 254 -4.16 8.61 -18.68
CA ALA A 254 -5.04 7.46 -18.58
C ALA A 254 -6.04 7.40 -19.75
N GLN A 255 -6.53 8.57 -20.20
CA GLN A 255 -7.33 8.66 -21.42
C GLN A 255 -6.55 8.25 -22.68
N VAL A 256 -5.28 8.65 -22.80
CA VAL A 256 -4.42 8.20 -23.91
C VAL A 256 -4.22 6.69 -23.88
N CYS A 257 -3.95 6.10 -22.71
CA CYS A 257 -3.82 4.65 -22.56
C CYS A 257 -5.09 3.93 -23.04
N TYR A 258 -6.27 4.43 -22.63
CA TYR A 258 -7.55 3.87 -23.07
C TYR A 258 -7.78 4.00 -24.59
N LEU A 259 -7.49 5.15 -25.19
CA LEU A 259 -7.63 5.37 -26.63
C LEU A 259 -6.70 4.45 -27.44
N ILE A 260 -5.52 4.14 -26.92
CA ILE A 260 -4.56 3.24 -27.56
C ILE A 260 -5.03 1.79 -27.52
N THR A 261 -5.64 1.36 -26.41
CA THR A 261 -6.16 -0.01 -26.25
C THR A 261 -7.44 -0.28 -27.05
N THR A 262 -8.22 0.76 -27.35
CA THR A 262 -9.51 0.67 -28.06
C THR A 262 -9.46 0.99 -29.56
N SER A 263 -8.31 1.45 -30.07
CA SER A 263 -8.07 1.79 -31.49
C SER A 263 -7.28 0.73 -32.23
#